data_AF-A0A0D0RS50-F1
#
_entry.id   AF-A0A0D0RS50-F1
#
_cell.length_a   1.000
_cell.length_b   1.000
_cell.length_c   1.000
_cell.angle_alpha   90.00
_cell.angle_beta   90.00
_cell.angle_gamma   90.00
#
_symmetry.space_group_name_H-M   'P 1'
#
loop_
_entity.id
_entity.type
_entity.pdbx_description
1 polymer ?
#
loop_
_entity_poly.entity_id
_entity_poly.type
_entity_poly.pdbx_seq_one_letter_code
_entity_poly.pdbx_strand_id
1 'polypeptide(L)' 'MAALNNELSKRLSELEDDYETLLRPLLNDLASASTSTEETFAKDKFKKHLAEFIKERSEQ' A
#
# COMPACT_ATOMS: atom_id res chain seq x y z
N MET A 1 -17.44 -4.57 -1.28
CA MET A 1 -16.18 -5.30 -1.02
C MET A 1 -15.54 -5.91 -2.27
N ALA A 2 -16.17 -6.88 -2.95
CA ALA A 2 -15.52 -7.64 -4.03
C ALA A 2 -15.04 -6.80 -5.25
N ALA A 3 -15.83 -5.81 -5.67
CA ALA A 3 -15.46 -4.93 -6.79
C ALA A 3 -14.23 -4.06 -6.49
N LEU A 4 -14.14 -3.54 -5.25
CA LEU A 4 -13.01 -2.75 -4.80
C LEU A 4 -11.73 -3.61 -4.75
N ASN A 5 -11.82 -4.84 -4.25
CA ASN A 5 -10.70 -5.76 -4.22
C ASN A 5 -10.21 -6.18 -5.62
N ASN A 6 -11.12 -6.40 -6.58
CA ASN A 6 -10.76 -6.73 -7.95
C ASN A 6 -10.06 -5.55 -8.66
N GLU A 7 -10.57 -4.34 -8.49
CA GLU A 7 -9.97 -3.11 -9.04
C GLU A 7 -8.58 -2.86 -8.45
N LEU A 8 -8.41 -3.07 -7.14
CA LEU A 8 -7.13 -2.93 -6.45
C LEU A 8 -6.12 -3.99 -6.89
N SER A 9 -6.55 -5.24 -7.04
CA SER A 9 -5.69 -6.34 -7.50
C SER A 9 -5.22 -6.14 -8.94
N LYS A 10 -6.09 -5.63 -9.80
CA LYS A 10 -5.74 -5.30 -11.19
C LYS A 10 -4.71 -4.17 -11.25
N ARG A 11 -4.92 -3.09 -10.50
CA ARG A 11 -3.96 -1.98 -10.44
C ARG A 11 -2.62 -2.44 -9.88
N LEU A 12 -2.61 -3.27 -8.84
CA LEU A 12 -1.39 -3.89 -8.31
C LEU A 12 -0.60 -4.67 -9.39
N SER A 13 -1.29 -5.42 -10.26
CA SER A 13 -0.62 -6.18 -11.33
C SER A 13 -0.04 -5.32 -12.46
N GLU A 14 -0.40 -4.04 -12.52
CA GLU A 14 0.08 -3.07 -13.50
C GLU A 14 1.20 -2.17 -12.94
N LEU A 15 1.54 -2.33 -11.66
CA LEU A 15 2.61 -1.58 -10.98
C LEU A 15 3.95 -2.31 -11.15
N GLU A 16 5.04 -1.58 -11.42
CA GLU A 16 6.39 -2.16 -11.41
C GLU A 16 6.66 -2.82 -10.05
N ASP A 17 7.43 -3.92 -10.02
CA ASP A 17 7.66 -4.77 -8.83
C ASP A 17 7.99 -3.96 -7.55
N ASP A 18 8.72 -2.86 -7.70
CA ASP A 18 9.09 -1.97 -6.60
C ASP A 18 7.89 -1.27 -5.97
N TYR A 19 6.90 -0.89 -6.77
CA TYR A 19 5.67 -0.29 -6.27
C TYR A 19 4.65 -1.35 -5.81
N GLU A 20 4.68 -2.57 -6.35
CA GLU A 20 3.93 -3.69 -5.76
C GLU A 20 4.43 -3.92 -4.32
N THR A 21 5.75 -3.93 -4.13
CA THR A 21 6.39 -4.07 -2.81
C THR A 21 5.97 -2.96 -1.84
N LEU A 22 5.76 -1.74 -2.34
CA LEU A 22 5.29 -0.61 -1.55
C LEU A 22 3.80 -0.70 -1.18
N LEU A 23 2.95 -1.09 -2.12
CA LEU A 23 1.48 -1.02 -1.96
C LEU A 23 0.87 -2.28 -1.36
N ARG A 24 1.47 -3.45 -1.58
CA ARG A 24 0.96 -4.74 -1.08
C ARG A 24 0.80 -4.79 0.45
N PRO A 25 1.73 -4.24 1.27
CA PRO A 25 1.55 -4.15 2.72
C PRO A 25 0.36 -3.27 3.11
N LEU A 26 0.19 -2.10 2.48
CA LEU A 26 -0.94 -1.20 2.74
C LEU A 26 -2.27 -1.90 2.44
N LEU A 27 -2.36 -2.59 1.31
CA LEU A 27 -3.60 -3.24 0.88
C LEU A 27 -3.97 -4.43 1.77
N ASN A 28 -2.98 -5.19 2.24
CA ASN A 28 -3.20 -6.22 3.25
C ASN A 28 -3.67 -5.62 4.58
N ASP A 29 -3.01 -4.57 5.06
CA ASP A 29 -3.38 -3.89 6.30
C ASP A 29 -4.82 -3.34 6.21
N LEU A 30 -5.20 -2.69 5.09
CA LEU A 30 -6.56 -2.20 4.85
C LEU A 30 -7.60 -3.31 4.69
N ALA A 31 -7.26 -4.44 4.05
CA ALA A 31 -8.17 -5.58 3.93
C ALA A 31 -8.45 -6.24 5.29
N SER A 32 -7.51 -6.15 6.22
CA SER A 32 -7.63 -6.66 7.59
C SER A 32 -8.23 -5.66 8.58
N ALA A 33 -8.30 -4.38 8.21
CA ALA A 33 -8.82 -3.33 9.07
C ALA A 33 -10.34 -3.48 9.25
N SER A 34 -10.77 -3.45 10.51
CA SER A 34 -12.16 -3.52 10.93
C SER A 34 -12.67 -2.19 11.49
N THR A 35 -11.76 -1.25 11.74
CA THR A 35 -12.04 0.06 12.34
C THR A 35 -11.36 1.21 11.59
N SER A 36 -11.94 2.41 11.70
CA SER A 36 -11.37 3.65 11.15
C SER A 36 -9.97 3.96 11.73
N THR A 37 -9.71 3.55 12.97
CA THR A 37 -8.40 3.69 13.60
C THR A 37 -7.35 2.79 12.96
N GLU A 38 -7.69 1.52 12.67
CA GLU A 38 -6.80 0.58 11.97
C GLU A 38 -6.51 1.04 10.54
N GLU A 39 -7.52 1.56 9.83
CA GLU A 39 -7.31 2.16 8.51
C GLU A 39 -6.37 3.37 8.55
N THR A 40 -6.51 4.22 9.58
CA THR A 40 -5.64 5.39 9.77
C THR A 40 -4.21 4.95 10.04
N PHE A 41 -4.03 3.95 10.90
CA PHE A 41 -2.72 3.38 11.21
C PHE A 41 -2.04 2.77 9.98
N ALA A 42 -2.79 2.01 9.17
CA ALA A 42 -2.31 1.44 7.92
C ALA A 42 -1.82 2.53 6.95
N LYS A 43 -2.59 3.61 6.80
CA LYS A 43 -2.22 4.76 5.96
C LYS A 43 -0.96 5.48 6.47
N ASP A 44 -0.82 5.65 7.78
CA ASP A 44 0.34 6.32 8.35
C ASP A 44 1.61 5.48 8.26
N LYS A 45 1.50 4.15 8.43
CA LYS A 45 2.59 3.20 8.18
C LYS A 45 3.04 3.25 6.72
N PHE A 46 2.10 3.26 5.77
CA PHE A 46 2.41 3.40 4.35
C PHE A 46 3.12 4.72 4.03
N LYS A 47 2.68 5.85 4.59
CA LYS A 47 3.37 7.14 4.38
C LYS A 47 4.84 7.11 4.82
N LYS A 48 5.15 6.42 5.92
CA LYS A 48 6.54 6.25 6.38
C LYS A 48 7.36 5.42 5.40
N HIS A 49 6.87 4.25 5.01
CA HIS A 49 7.51 3.41 4.00
C HIS A 49 7.68 4.12 2.66
N LEU A 50 6.70 4.92 2.22
CA LEU A 50 6.81 5.72 1.00
C LEU A 50 7.92 6.77 1.10
N ALA A 51 8.06 7.45 2.24
CA ALA A 51 9.12 8.41 2.46
C ALA A 51 10.51 7.76 2.42
N GLU A 52 10.66 6.58 3.03
CA GLU A 52 11.88 5.77 3.00
C GLU A 52 12.21 5.31 1.57
N PHE A 53 11.23 4.77 0.86
CA PHE A 53 11.38 4.32 -0.53
C PHE A 53 11.79 5.46 -1.48
N ILE A 54 11.19 6.65 -1.34
CA ILE A 54 11.57 7.83 -2.13
C ILE A 54 13.01 8.26 -1.81
N LYS A 55 13.40 8.22 -0.53
CA LYS A 55 14.75 8.59 -0.10
C LYS A 55 15.79 7.65 -0.70
N GLU A 56 15.58 6.34 -0.60
CA GLU A 56 16.48 5.32 -1.16
C GLU A 56 16.65 5.46 -2.68
N ARG A 57 15.57 5.78 -3.41
CA ARG A 57 15.63 6.03 -4.87
C ARG A 57 16.25 7.37 -5.25
N SER A 58 16.27 8.35 -4.35
CA SER A 58 16.90 9.65 -4.58
C SER A 58 18.41 9.64 -4.30
N GLU A 59 18.88 8.60 -3.60
CA GLU A 59 20.30 8.35 -3.29
C GLU A 59 20.98 7.37 -4.27
N GLN A 60 20.21 6.80 -5.22
CA GLN A 60 20.69 5.97 -6.34
C GLN A 60 20.88 6.80 -7.62
#